data_AF-A0A958I6Q6-F1
#
_entry.id   AF-A0A958I6Q6-F1
#
_cell.length_a   1.000
_cell.length_b   1.000
_cell.length_c   1.000
_cell.angle_alpha   90.00
_cell.angle_beta   90.00
_cell.angle_gamma   90.00
#
_symmetry.space_group_name_H-M   'P 1'
#
loop_
_entity.id
_entity.type
_entity.pdbx_description
1 polymer ?
#
loop_
_entity_poly.entity_id
_entity_poly.type
_entity_poly.pdbx_seq_one_letter_code
_entity_poly.pdbx_strand_id
1 'polypeptide(L)'
;MHRTAPLFILPRKRFGFLLFVFFLLPFGVAAQPHALTDSATISLITVSPGNELYTTFGHSAFRVVDKPQNLDRIYNYGTFDFDEPGFYLNFCRG
;
A
#
# COMPACT_ATOMS: atom_id res chain seq x y z
N MET A 1 -3.70 -48.96 0.79
CA MET A 1 -2.70 -48.53 1.79
C MET A 1 -2.82 -47.02 1.99
N HIS A 2 -3.83 -46.56 2.74
CA HIS A 2 -4.06 -45.13 2.99
C HIS A 2 -3.76 -44.86 4.47
N ARG A 3 -2.60 -44.26 4.75
CA ARG A 3 -2.27 -43.72 6.07
C ARG A 3 -2.93 -42.35 6.20
N THR A 4 -3.98 -42.24 7.01
CA THR A 4 -4.56 -40.96 7.42
C THR A 4 -3.63 -40.30 8.46
N ALA A 5 -3.20 -39.07 8.20
CA ALA A 5 -2.37 -38.27 9.11
C ALA A 5 -3.16 -37.94 10.40
N PRO A 6 -2.52 -37.91 11.58
CA PRO A 6 -3.21 -37.55 12.81
C PRO A 6 -3.50 -36.05 12.81
N LEU A 7 -4.78 -35.71 12.96
CA LEU A 7 -5.24 -34.34 13.19
C LEU A 7 -4.72 -33.91 14.58
N PHE A 8 -3.73 -33.02 14.61
CA PHE A 8 -3.14 -32.51 15.84
C PHE A 8 -4.15 -31.59 16.58
N ILE A 9 -4.96 -32.18 17.45
CA ILE A 9 -5.93 -31.44 18.28
C ILE A 9 -5.16 -30.83 19.46
N LEU A 10 -4.96 -29.51 19.44
CA LEU A 10 -4.29 -28.80 20.53
C LEU A 10 -5.21 -28.77 21.77
N PRO A 11 -4.75 -29.22 22.96
CA PRO A 11 -5.59 -29.28 24.16
C PRO A 11 -6.00 -27.87 24.64
N ARG A 12 -7.26 -27.73 25.09
CA ARG A 12 -7.93 -26.45 25.46
C ARG A 12 -7.13 -25.55 26.40
N LYS A 13 -6.30 -26.12 27.30
CA LYS A 13 -5.43 -25.37 28.23
C LYS A 13 -4.21 -24.75 27.54
N ARG A 14 -3.65 -25.40 26.51
CA ARG A 14 -2.54 -24.85 25.71
C ARG A 14 -3.03 -23.70 24.83
N PHE A 15 -4.27 -23.76 24.36
CA PHE A 15 -4.91 -22.68 23.62
C PHE A 15 -5.08 -21.41 24.47
N GLY A 16 -5.56 -21.54 25.70
CA GLY A 16 -5.70 -20.40 26.62
C GLY A 16 -4.35 -19.75 26.98
N PHE A 17 -3.32 -20.55 27.18
CA PHE A 17 -1.96 -20.05 27.42
C PHE A 17 -1.39 -19.30 26.20
N LEU A 18 -1.60 -19.83 24.99
CA LEU A 18 -1.17 -19.15 23.75
C LEU A 18 -1.88 -17.80 23.56
N LEU A 19 -3.18 -17.72 23.85
CA LEU A 19 -3.91 -16.46 23.80
C LEU A 19 -3.40 -15.45 24.84
N PHE A 20 -3.08 -15.92 26.05
CA PHE A 20 -2.52 -15.08 27.10
C PHE A 20 -1.14 -14.51 26.70
N VAL A 21 -0.27 -15.35 26.12
CA VAL A 21 1.04 -14.91 25.60
C VAL A 21 0.88 -13.93 24.43
N PHE A 22 -0.08 -14.16 23.53
CA PHE A 22 -0.38 -13.26 22.42
C PHE A 22 -0.84 -11.87 22.92
N PHE A 23 -1.64 -11.83 23.98
CA PHE A 23 -2.10 -10.58 24.60
C PHE A 23 -1.02 -9.82 25.39
N LEU A 24 0.05 -10.52 25.81
CA LEU A 24 1.20 -9.91 26.50
C LEU A 24 2.26 -9.37 25.54
N LEU A 25 2.16 -9.65 24.24
CA LEU A 25 3.06 -9.05 23.25
C LEU A 25 2.72 -7.56 23.11
N PRO A 26 3.68 -6.64 23.35
CA PRO A 26 3.43 -5.24 23.11
C PRO A 26 3.18 -5.02 21.62
N PHE A 27 2.00 -4.48 21.29
CA PHE A 27 1.70 -3.96 19.94
C PHE A 27 2.44 -2.64 19.74
N GLY A 28 3.75 -2.72 19.58
CA GLY A 28 4.59 -1.60 19.17
C GLY A 28 4.46 -1.36 17.68
N VAL A 29 3.33 -0.86 17.21
CA VAL A 29 3.21 -0.38 15.83
C VAL A 29 3.64 1.08 15.79
N ALA A 30 4.86 1.33 15.33
CA ALA A 30 5.31 2.69 15.03
C ALA A 30 4.58 3.18 13.77
N ALA A 31 3.36 3.69 13.96
CA ALA A 31 2.52 4.24 12.88
C ALA A 31 2.76 5.74 12.62
N GLN A 32 3.71 6.37 13.34
CA GLN A 32 4.01 7.78 13.12
C GLN A 32 4.73 7.94 11.77
N PRO A 33 4.26 8.84 10.89
CA PRO A 33 5.00 9.16 9.68
C PRO A 33 6.37 9.68 10.11
N HIS A 34 7.43 9.01 9.65
CA HIS A 34 8.77 9.54 9.81
C HIS A 34 8.81 10.89 9.09
N ALA A 35 9.17 11.95 9.81
CA ALA A 35 9.52 13.20 9.18
C ALA A 35 10.66 12.92 8.20
N LEU A 36 10.60 13.49 7.00
CA LEU A 36 11.69 13.39 6.03
C LEU A 36 12.98 13.93 6.65
N THR A 37 14.09 13.28 6.35
CA THR A 37 15.41 13.78 6.72
C THR A 37 15.73 15.03 5.90
N ASP A 38 16.67 15.84 6.40
CA ASP A 38 17.17 17.02 5.68
C ASP A 38 17.84 16.66 4.33
N SER A 39 18.17 15.38 4.13
CA SER A 39 18.74 14.86 2.89
C SER A 39 17.70 14.37 1.88
N ALA A 40 16.42 14.42 2.22
CA ALA A 40 15.34 13.99 1.33
C ALA A 40 15.28 14.86 0.08
N THR A 41 15.04 14.23 -1.07
CA THR A 41 14.88 14.90 -2.36
C THR A 41 13.45 14.75 -2.83
N ILE A 42 12.82 15.88 -3.18
CA ILE A 42 11.50 15.92 -3.82
C ILE A 42 11.69 16.35 -5.27
N SER A 43 11.14 15.58 -6.21
CA SER A 43 11.21 15.87 -7.65
C SER A 43 9.81 15.88 -8.25
N LEU A 44 9.58 16.82 -9.17
CA LEU A 44 8.40 16.80 -10.04
C LEU A 44 8.70 15.95 -11.27
N ILE A 45 7.92 14.90 -11.49
CA ILE A 45 7.93 14.10 -12.71
C ILE A 45 6.77 14.59 -13.56
N THR A 46 7.06 15.02 -14.78
CA THR A 46 6.04 15.42 -15.76
C THR A 46 6.11 14.48 -16.96
N VAL A 47 4.96 13.91 -17.30
CA VAL A 47 4.77 13.01 -18.43
C VAL A 47 4.00 13.78 -19.51
N SER A 48 4.50 13.73 -20.74
CA SER A 48 3.87 14.34 -21.90
C SER A 48 2.46 13.77 -22.15
N PRO A 49 1.59 14.51 -22.86
CA PRO A 49 0.31 14.00 -23.33
C PRO A 49 0.39 12.63 -24.00
N GLY A 50 -0.55 11.75 -23.67
CA GLY A 50 -0.76 10.46 -24.34
C GLY A 50 -1.89 10.53 -25.39
N ASN A 51 -2.19 9.37 -25.99
CA ASN A 51 -3.20 9.26 -27.05
C ASN A 51 -4.61 9.02 -26.48
N GLU A 52 -4.70 8.54 -25.24
CA GLU A 52 -5.94 8.26 -24.56
C GLU A 52 -6.51 9.54 -23.94
N LEU A 53 -7.84 9.69 -23.99
CA LEU A 53 -8.54 10.91 -23.56
C LEU A 53 -8.18 11.36 -22.12
N TYR A 54 -7.98 10.42 -21.21
CA TYR A 54 -7.62 10.71 -19.81
C TYR A 54 -6.14 11.09 -19.62
N THR A 55 -5.30 10.96 -20.66
CA THR A 55 -3.87 11.32 -20.67
C THR A 55 -3.56 12.51 -21.57
N THR A 56 -4.54 13.06 -22.29
CA THR A 56 -4.34 14.14 -23.27
C THR A 56 -3.73 15.41 -22.67
N PHE A 57 -3.91 15.65 -21.37
CA PHE A 57 -3.31 16.79 -20.68
C PHE A 57 -1.92 16.49 -20.10
N GLY A 58 -1.39 15.29 -20.33
CA GLY A 58 -0.22 14.76 -19.65
C GLY A 58 -0.53 14.36 -18.20
N HIS A 59 0.51 14.07 -17.44
CA HIS A 59 0.39 13.74 -16.02
C HIS A 59 1.58 14.28 -15.23
N SER A 60 1.35 14.60 -13.96
CA SER A 60 2.43 15.02 -13.06
C SER A 60 2.36 14.28 -11.74
N ALA A 61 3.53 13.94 -11.20
CA ALA A 61 3.68 13.21 -9.96
C ALA A 61 4.86 13.74 -9.15
N PHE A 62 4.78 13.65 -7.83
CA PHE A 62 5.92 13.94 -6.96
C PHE A 62 6.65 12.65 -6.63
N ARG A 63 7.96 12.60 -6.87
CA ARG A 63 8.83 11.54 -6.35
C ARG A 63 9.55 12.05 -5.11
N VAL A 64 9.45 11.29 -4.03
CA VAL A 64 10.12 11.56 -2.76
C VAL A 64 11.14 10.45 -2.51
N VAL A 65 12.40 10.82 -2.42
CA VAL A 65 13.52 9.92 -2.13
C VAL A 65 14.20 10.35 -0.83
N ASP A 66 14.24 9.46 0.16
CA ASP A 66 14.98 9.63 1.41
C ASP A 66 15.80 8.35 1.67
N LYS A 67 17.10 8.41 1.34
CA LYS A 67 18.01 7.26 1.46
C LYS A 67 18.21 6.81 2.91
N PRO A 68 18.47 7.70 3.89
CA PRO A 68 18.55 7.30 5.31
C PRO A 68 17.34 6.50 5.80
N GLN A 69 16.15 6.81 5.27
CA GLN A 69 14.91 6.12 5.64
C GLN A 69 14.52 4.98 4.70
N ASN A 70 15.35 4.64 3.70
CA ASN A 70 15.02 3.69 2.64
C ASN A 70 13.66 3.97 1.98
N LEU A 71 13.35 5.25 1.77
CA LEU A 71 12.13 5.71 1.12
C LEU A 71 12.41 6.08 -0.33
N ASP A 72 11.66 5.48 -1.25
CA ASP A 72 11.54 5.92 -2.64
C ASP A 72 10.09 5.72 -3.06
N ARG A 73 9.32 6.80 -3.11
CA ARG A 73 7.88 6.75 -3.39
C ARG A 73 7.49 7.79 -4.43
N ILE A 74 6.55 7.41 -5.29
CA ILE A 74 5.94 8.29 -6.28
C ILE A 74 4.47 8.50 -5.88
N TYR A 75 4.11 9.76 -5.69
CA TYR A 75 2.76 10.20 -5.36
C TYR A 75 2.08 10.70 -6.63
N ASN A 76 1.10 9.94 -7.09
CA ASN A 76 0.23 10.26 -8.22
C ASN A 76 -1.12 10.76 -7.69
N TYR A 77 -1.75 11.67 -8.43
CA TYR A 77 -3.08 12.19 -8.13
C TYR A 77 -3.98 12.03 -9.35
N GLY A 78 -5.30 11.91 -9.16
CA GLY A 78 -6.22 11.71 -10.28
C GLY A 78 -6.04 10.35 -10.96
N THR A 79 -5.91 9.28 -10.18
CA THR A 79 -5.99 7.91 -10.70
C THR A 79 -7.45 7.50 -10.85
N PHE A 80 -7.75 6.68 -11.85
CA PHE A 80 -9.11 6.27 -12.18
C PHE A 80 -9.25 4.76 -12.19
N ASP A 81 -10.47 4.28 -11.92
CA ASP A 81 -10.87 2.90 -12.20
C ASP A 81 -11.42 2.84 -13.64
N PHE A 82 -10.67 2.20 -14.52
CA PHE A 82 -11.05 2.09 -15.93
C PHE A 82 -12.14 1.04 -16.17
N ASP A 83 -12.37 0.14 -15.20
CA ASP A 83 -13.40 -0.89 -15.27
C ASP A 83 -14.78 -0.39 -14.82
N GLU A 84 -14.88 0.86 -14.35
CA GLU A 84 -16.14 1.45 -13.92
C GLU A 84 -17.12 1.62 -15.10
N PRO A 85 -18.39 1.16 -14.99
CA PRO A 85 -19.39 1.32 -16.03
C PRO A 85 -19.57 2.80 -16.43
N GLY A 86 -19.29 3.11 -17.70
CA GLY A 86 -19.43 4.46 -18.22
C GLY A 86 -18.26 5.41 -17.88
N PHE A 87 -17.08 4.87 -17.55
CA PHE A 87 -15.86 5.62 -17.22
C PHE A 87 -15.68 6.91 -18.04
N TYR A 88 -15.65 6.83 -19.38
CA TYR A 88 -15.44 8.01 -20.24
C TYR A 88 -16.50 9.09 -20.08
N LEU A 89 -17.76 8.72 -19.86
CA LEU A 89 -18.83 9.69 -19.67
C LEU A 89 -18.71 10.38 -18.31
N ASN A 90 -18.36 9.63 -17.27
CA ASN A 90 -18.16 10.16 -15.92
C ASN A 90 -16.91 11.05 -15.89
N PHE A 91 -15.80 10.59 -16.49
CA PHE A 91 -14.56 11.37 -16.63
C PHE A 91 -14.80 12.73 -17.30
N CYS A 92 -15.58 12.77 -18.38
CA CYS A 92 -15.92 14.02 -19.07
C CYS A 92 -16.84 14.96 -18.25
N ARG A 93 -17.53 14.45 -17.22
CA ARG A 93 -18.44 15.24 -16.37
C ARG A 93 -17.76 15.84 -15.15
N GLY A 94 -16.60 15.30 -14.75
CA GLY A 94 -15.86 15.69 -13.56
C GLY A 94 -16.22 14.86 -12.35
#